data_AF-A0A1W1XPE2-F1
#
_entry.id   AF-A0A1W1XPE2-F1
#
_cell.length_a   1.000
_cell.length_b   1.000
_cell.length_c   1.000
_cell.angle_alpha   90.00
_cell.angle_beta   90.00
_cell.angle_gamma   90.00
#
_symmetry.space_group_name_H-M   'P 1'
#
loop_
_entity.id
_entity.type
_entity.pdbx_description
1 polymer ?
#
loop_
_entity_poly.entity_id
_entity_poly.type
_entity_poly.pdbx_seq_one_letter_code
_entity_poly.pdbx_strand_id
1 'polypeptide(L)'
;MARQRNVQQQNALTHAGIARCAAHWRAHPWPTALQQQAAQQGIDPQRAIIVWMKLDFPGMPRVWGCLLTEDGRFIDFELDTDPAHVTLRAVELWQDVTAEQNTNPHNRGFGAGEGALASQVLRRLNGVGAQDDLQG
;
A
#
# COMPACT_ATOMS: atom_id res chain seq x y z
N MET A 1 -3.34 30.36 9.30
CA MET A 1 -2.70 29.33 10.13
C MET A 1 -3.56 28.08 10.38
N ALA A 2 -4.91 28.16 10.45
CA ALA A 2 -5.77 26.99 10.67
C ALA A 2 -5.71 25.92 9.56
N ARG A 3 -5.61 26.33 8.29
CA ARG A 3 -5.58 25.41 7.12
C ARG A 3 -4.37 24.47 7.10
N GLN A 4 -3.19 24.96 7.52
CA GLN A 4 -1.96 24.17 7.52
C GLN A 4 -1.97 23.09 8.63
N ARG A 5 -2.56 23.39 9.80
CA ARG A 5 -2.75 22.40 10.88
C ARG A 5 -3.69 21.27 10.44
N ASN A 6 -4.78 21.60 9.74
CA ASN A 6 -5.72 20.59 9.22
C ASN A 6 -5.03 19.65 8.21
N VAL A 7 -4.25 20.19 7.28
CA VAL A 7 -3.48 19.40 6.31
C VAL A 7 -2.49 18.45 7.00
N GLN A 8 -1.76 18.93 8.01
CA GLN A 8 -0.84 18.07 8.77
C GLN A 8 -1.56 16.95 9.52
N GLN A 9 -2.73 17.24 10.10
CA GLN A 9 -3.56 16.24 10.78
C GLN A 9 -4.09 15.19 9.79
N GLN A 10 -4.60 15.61 8.63
CA GLN A 10 -5.08 14.69 7.60
C GLN A 10 -3.95 13.77 7.11
N ASN A 11 -2.77 14.32 6.85
CA ASN A 11 -1.61 13.53 6.43
C ASN A 11 -1.18 12.55 7.51
N ALA A 12 -1.20 12.96 8.78
CA ALA A 12 -0.89 12.05 9.89
C ALA A 12 -1.90 10.91 9.99
N LEU A 13 -3.19 11.17 9.78
CA LEU A 13 -4.24 10.15 9.76
C LEU A 13 -4.07 9.19 8.58
N THR A 14 -3.85 9.71 7.36
CA THR A 14 -3.60 8.89 6.17
C THR A 14 -2.36 8.01 6.36
N HIS A 15 -1.23 8.60 6.80
CA HIS A 15 -0.01 7.86 7.08
C HIS A 15 -0.23 6.78 8.15
N ALA A 16 -0.91 7.10 9.26
CA ALA A 16 -1.21 6.13 10.30
C ALA A 16 -2.12 4.98 9.81
N GLY A 17 -3.06 5.27 8.91
CA GLY A 17 -3.91 4.28 8.25
C GLY A 17 -3.08 3.31 7.41
N ILE A 18 -2.25 3.84 6.51
CA ILE A 18 -1.37 3.04 5.65
C ILE A 18 -0.40 2.21 6.50
N ALA A 19 0.25 2.83 7.49
CA ALA A 19 1.17 2.14 8.40
C ALA A 19 0.51 0.99 9.15
N ARG A 20 -0.73 1.18 9.62
CA ARG A 20 -1.50 0.13 10.30
C ARG A 20 -1.85 -1.01 9.35
N CYS A 21 -2.32 -0.69 8.15
CA CYS A 21 -2.65 -1.69 7.14
C CYS A 21 -1.41 -2.50 6.73
N ALA A 22 -0.33 -1.81 6.38
CA ALA A 22 0.93 -2.41 6.00
C ALA A 22 1.52 -3.28 7.12
N ALA A 23 1.51 -2.80 8.38
CA ALA A 23 1.98 -3.58 9.52
C ALA A 23 1.11 -4.83 9.78
N HIS A 24 -0.21 -4.71 9.64
CA HIS A 24 -1.12 -5.85 9.76
C HIS A 24 -0.76 -6.94 8.73
N TRP A 25 -0.63 -6.59 7.45
CA TRP A 25 -0.28 -7.53 6.38
C TRP A 25 1.19 -7.93 6.31
N ARG A 26 2.06 -7.31 7.12
CA ARG A 26 3.42 -7.78 7.35
C ARG A 26 3.46 -8.86 8.43
N ALA A 27 2.61 -8.73 9.45
CA ALA A 27 2.49 -9.70 10.55
C ALA A 27 1.59 -10.91 10.21
N HIS A 28 0.73 -10.79 9.20
CA HIS A 28 -0.17 -11.84 8.73
C HIS A 28 0.11 -12.12 7.25
N PRO A 29 0.10 -13.40 6.82
CA PRO A 29 0.25 -13.70 5.40
C PRO A 29 -0.87 -13.04 4.60
N TRP A 30 -0.55 -12.52 3.42
CA TRP A 30 -1.58 -12.08 2.48
C TRP A 30 -2.43 -13.29 2.05
N PRO A 31 -3.63 -13.07 1.51
CA PRO A 31 -4.38 -14.11 0.82
C PRO A 31 -3.48 -14.90 -0.14
N THR A 32 -3.50 -16.24 -0.06
CA THR A 32 -2.56 -17.08 -0.82
C THR A 32 -2.66 -16.86 -2.32
N ALA A 33 -3.87 -16.66 -2.84
CA ALA A 33 -4.08 -16.31 -4.25
C ALA A 33 -3.36 -15.01 -4.65
N LEU A 34 -3.38 -13.98 -3.78
CA LEU A 34 -2.68 -12.72 -4.00
C LEU A 34 -1.16 -12.89 -3.92
N GLN A 35 -0.65 -13.68 -2.97
CA GLN A 35 0.79 -13.98 -2.88
C GLN A 35 1.31 -14.65 -4.15
N GLN A 36 0.57 -15.64 -4.66
CA GLN A 36 0.91 -16.35 -5.89
C GLN A 36 0.88 -15.41 -7.10
N GLN A 37 -0.16 -14.60 -7.23
CA GLN A 37 -0.25 -13.61 -8.31
C GLN A 37 0.89 -12.58 -8.23
N ALA A 38 1.19 -12.05 -7.05
CA ALA A 38 2.30 -11.10 -6.87
C ALA A 38 3.65 -11.72 -7.25
N ALA A 39 3.91 -12.96 -6.82
CA ALA A 39 5.14 -13.68 -7.17
C ALA A 39 5.28 -13.93 -8.68
N GLN A 40 4.17 -14.25 -9.37
CA GLN A 40 4.16 -14.40 -10.84
C GLN A 40 4.50 -13.09 -11.56
N GLN A 41 4.22 -11.95 -10.93
CA GLN A 41 4.52 -10.60 -11.44
C GLN A 41 5.89 -10.09 -10.98
N GLY A 42 6.68 -10.96 -10.31
CA GLY A 42 8.03 -10.63 -9.83
C GLY A 42 8.06 -9.70 -8.62
N ILE A 43 6.96 -9.62 -7.85
CA ILE A 43 6.87 -8.81 -6.64
C ILE A 43 7.16 -9.68 -5.43
N ASP A 44 8.01 -9.18 -4.52
CA ASP A 44 8.30 -9.83 -3.24
C ASP A 44 7.31 -9.39 -2.15
N PRO A 45 6.37 -10.26 -1.69
CA PRO A 45 5.39 -9.89 -0.67
C PRO A 45 6.01 -9.55 0.70
N GLN A 46 7.25 -9.97 0.97
CA GLN A 46 7.95 -9.64 2.22
C GLN A 46 8.52 -8.23 2.21
N ARG A 47 8.77 -7.66 1.03
CA ARG A 47 9.35 -6.33 0.86
C ARG A 47 8.35 -5.31 0.38
N ALA A 48 7.32 -5.73 -0.36
CA ALA A 48 6.16 -4.91 -0.68
C ALA A 48 5.31 -4.63 0.57
N ILE A 49 4.35 -3.70 0.42
CA ILE A 49 3.31 -3.43 1.42
C ILE A 49 1.94 -3.38 0.77
N ILE A 50 0.92 -3.76 1.53
CA ILE A 50 -0.47 -3.47 1.19
C ILE A 50 -0.78 -2.05 1.70
N VAL A 51 -1.15 -1.15 0.79
CA VAL A 51 -1.52 0.23 1.13
C VAL A 51 -2.93 0.24 1.72
N TRP A 52 -3.84 -0.46 1.05
CA TRP A 52 -5.18 -0.80 1.53
C TRP A 52 -5.67 -2.06 0.83
N MET A 53 -6.52 -2.83 1.49
CA MET A 53 -7.15 -4.02 0.91
C MET A 53 -8.51 -4.25 1.57
N LYS A 54 -9.46 -4.75 0.78
CA LYS A 54 -10.80 -5.17 1.21
C LYS A 54 -11.08 -6.58 0.73
N LEU A 55 -11.91 -7.29 1.50
CA LEU A 55 -12.26 -8.69 1.28
C LEU A 55 -13.79 -8.85 1.29
N ASP A 56 -14.30 -9.75 0.45
CA ASP A 56 -15.68 -10.26 0.44
C ASP A 56 -16.79 -9.19 0.53
N PHE A 57 -16.72 -8.14 -0.29
CA PHE A 57 -17.83 -7.18 -0.40
C PHE A 57 -18.85 -7.68 -1.42
N PRO A 58 -20.16 -7.69 -1.09
CA PRO A 58 -21.19 -8.16 -2.01
C PRO A 58 -21.15 -7.44 -3.37
N GLY A 59 -21.10 -8.21 -4.45
CA GLY A 59 -21.09 -7.67 -5.82
C GLY A 59 -19.73 -7.16 -6.32
N MET A 60 -18.64 -7.34 -5.56
CA MET A 60 -17.27 -7.05 -5.96
C MET A 60 -16.46 -8.35 -6.10
N PRO A 61 -15.28 -8.32 -6.75
CA PRO A 61 -14.28 -9.39 -6.66
C PRO A 61 -13.98 -9.71 -5.19
N ARG A 62 -13.45 -10.90 -4.85
CA ARG A 62 -13.30 -11.27 -3.43
C ARG A 62 -12.17 -10.56 -2.71
N VAL A 63 -11.14 -10.16 -3.45
CA VAL A 63 -9.94 -9.53 -2.90
C VAL A 63 -9.55 -8.37 -3.81
N TRP A 64 -9.59 -7.15 -3.30
CA TRP A 64 -9.12 -5.98 -4.06
C TRP A 64 -8.43 -4.96 -3.17
N GLY A 65 -7.52 -4.21 -3.77
CA GLY A 65 -6.62 -3.36 -3.03
C GLY A 65 -5.65 -2.60 -3.90
N CYS A 66 -4.78 -1.88 -3.22
CA CYS A 66 -3.58 -1.29 -3.78
C CYS A 66 -2.37 -1.79 -2.99
N LEU A 67 -1.36 -2.28 -3.70
CA LEU A 67 -0.07 -2.60 -3.10
C LEU A 67 1.00 -1.64 -3.61
N LEU A 68 2.04 -1.47 -2.81
CA LEU A 68 3.25 -0.77 -3.17
C LEU A 68 4.40 -1.77 -3.16
N THR A 69 5.01 -1.98 -4.33
CA THR A 69 6.14 -2.89 -4.53
C THR A 69 7.41 -2.36 -3.87
N GLU A 70 8.41 -3.23 -3.74
CA GLU A 70 9.72 -2.89 -3.19
C GLU A 70 10.51 -1.88 -4.04
N ASP A 71 10.21 -1.80 -5.34
CA ASP A 71 10.80 -0.83 -6.28
C ASP A 71 9.98 0.46 -6.42
N GLY A 72 8.89 0.61 -5.66
CA GLY A 72 8.13 1.85 -5.57
C GLY A 72 7.00 2.00 -6.59
N ARG A 73 6.56 0.90 -7.21
CA ARG A 73 5.39 0.86 -8.10
C ARG A 73 4.12 0.60 -7.32
N PHE A 74 3.06 1.32 -7.66
CA PHE A 74 1.73 1.11 -7.10
C PHE A 74 0.91 0.25 -8.05
N ILE A 75 0.40 -0.86 -7.54
CA ILE A 75 -0.43 -1.79 -8.31
C ILE A 75 -1.81 -1.85 -7.69
N ASP A 76 -2.81 -1.42 -8.45
CA ASP A 76 -4.19 -1.72 -8.12
C ASP A 76 -4.52 -3.14 -8.61
N PHE A 77 -5.18 -3.90 -7.75
CA PHE A 77 -5.52 -5.29 -8.03
C PHE A 77 -6.96 -5.60 -7.63
N GLU A 78 -7.58 -6.46 -8.43
CA GLU A 78 -8.89 -7.05 -8.16
C GLU A 78 -8.85 -8.53 -8.57
N LEU A 79 -9.06 -9.42 -7.61
CA LEU A 79 -8.97 -10.86 -7.79
C LEU A 79 -10.30 -11.50 -7.40
N ASP A 80 -10.83 -12.32 -8.29
CA ASP A 80 -11.85 -13.30 -7.90
C ASP A 80 -11.18 -14.57 -7.38
N THR A 81 -11.60 -15.02 -6.21
CA THR A 81 -11.02 -16.17 -5.52
C THR A 81 -12.10 -17.14 -5.05
N ASP A 82 -11.69 -18.28 -4.51
CA ASP A 82 -12.59 -19.03 -3.61
C ASP A 82 -12.83 -18.25 -2.29
N PRO A 83 -13.86 -18.63 -1.49
CA PRO A 83 -14.14 -17.97 -0.21
C PRO A 83 -13.03 -18.09 0.84
N ALA A 84 -12.07 -18.99 0.66
CA ALA A 84 -10.90 -19.11 1.54
C ALA A 84 -9.73 -18.22 1.07
N HIS A 85 -9.87 -17.56 -0.09
CA HIS A 85 -8.84 -16.79 -0.77
C HIS A 85 -7.54 -17.55 -1.05
N VAL A 86 -7.66 -18.87 -1.22
CA VAL A 86 -6.55 -19.76 -1.52
C VAL A 86 -6.42 -19.95 -3.02
N THR A 87 -7.54 -20.16 -3.70
CA THR A 87 -7.59 -20.46 -5.13
C THR A 87 -7.93 -19.20 -5.92
N LEU A 88 -7.05 -18.79 -6.83
CA LEU A 88 -7.34 -17.73 -7.80
C LEU A 88 -8.27 -18.27 -8.89
N ARG A 89 -9.39 -17.59 -9.12
CA ARG A 89 -10.36 -17.93 -10.18
C ARG A 89 -10.16 -17.05 -11.41
N ALA A 90 -10.00 -15.74 -11.17
CA ALA A 90 -9.73 -14.77 -12.21
C ALA A 90 -8.97 -13.56 -11.66
N VAL A 91 -8.19 -12.92 -12.52
CA VAL A 91 -7.62 -11.60 -12.29
C VAL A 91 -8.49 -10.61 -13.05
N GLU A 92 -9.32 -9.88 -12.32
CA GLU A 92 -10.22 -8.86 -12.90
C GLU A 92 -9.44 -7.56 -13.19
N LEU A 93 -8.49 -7.23 -12.32
CA LEU A 93 -7.61 -6.07 -12.46
C LEU A 93 -6.21 -6.39 -11.93
N TRP A 94 -5.19 -5.94 -12.67
CA TRP A 94 -3.81 -5.86 -12.22
C TRP A 94 -3.11 -4.73 -12.97
N GLN A 95 -3.10 -3.53 -12.41
CA GLN A 95 -2.73 -2.31 -13.13
C GLN A 95 -1.67 -1.52 -12.38
N ASP A 96 -0.61 -1.13 -13.08
CA ASP A 96 0.36 -0.14 -12.58
C ASP A 96 -0.28 1.26 -12.63
N VAL A 97 -0.54 1.81 -11.45
CA VAL A 97 -1.13 3.13 -11.23
C VAL A 97 -0.11 4.12 -10.65
N THR A 98 1.20 3.81 -10.73
CA THR A 98 2.27 4.64 -10.14
C THR A 98 2.23 6.08 -10.63
N ALA A 99 1.96 6.28 -11.93
CA ALA A 99 1.89 7.61 -12.54
C ALA A 99 0.71 8.47 -12.01
N GLU A 100 -0.30 7.82 -11.43
CA GLU A 100 -1.48 8.47 -10.87
C GLU A 100 -1.25 8.88 -9.41
N GLN A 101 -0.22 8.32 -8.77
CA GLN A 101 0.06 8.58 -7.36
C GLN A 101 0.77 9.90 -7.15
N ASN A 102 0.29 10.68 -6.19
CA ASN A 102 0.99 11.86 -5.72
C ASN A 102 2.17 11.44 -4.81
N THR A 103 3.35 11.30 -5.39
CA THR A 103 4.61 10.98 -4.69
C THR A 103 5.35 12.22 -4.19
N ASN A 104 4.79 13.42 -4.35
CA ASN A 104 5.41 14.65 -3.89
C ASN A 104 5.28 14.79 -2.36
N PRO A 105 6.39 14.95 -1.61
CA PRO A 105 6.35 15.15 -0.16
C PRO A 105 5.80 16.52 0.26
N HIS A 106 5.73 17.48 -0.67
CA HIS A 106 5.34 18.86 -0.39
C HIS A 106 4.42 19.43 -1.48
N ASN A 107 3.12 19.19 -1.36
CA ASN A 107 2.10 19.85 -2.18
C ASN A 107 1.57 21.10 -1.47
N ARG A 108 1.64 22.26 -2.13
CA ARG A 108 1.17 23.53 -1.57
C ARG A 108 -0.33 23.45 -1.22
N GLY A 109 -0.65 23.53 0.07
CA GLY A 109 -2.03 23.51 0.57
C GLY A 109 -2.64 22.12 0.77
N PHE A 110 -1.92 21.04 0.45
CA PHE A 110 -2.37 19.64 0.58
C PHE A 110 -1.37 18.74 1.33
N GLY A 111 -0.12 19.18 1.54
CA GLY A 111 0.89 18.41 2.27
C GLY A 111 1.53 17.32 1.41
N ALA A 112 2.15 16.32 2.03
CA ALA A 112 2.62 15.12 1.34
C ALA A 112 1.45 14.38 0.69
N GLY A 113 1.63 13.94 -0.55
CA GLY A 113 0.67 13.09 -1.25
C GLY A 113 0.63 11.67 -0.67
N GLU A 114 -0.45 10.94 -0.93
CA GLU A 114 -0.63 9.58 -0.40
C GLU A 114 0.49 8.63 -0.83
N GLY A 115 0.92 8.70 -2.09
CA GLY A 115 2.06 7.92 -2.58
C GLY A 115 3.38 8.25 -1.86
N ALA A 116 3.58 9.51 -1.48
CA ALA A 116 4.74 9.92 -0.67
C ALA A 116 4.67 9.34 0.76
N LEU A 117 3.48 9.28 1.35
CA LEU A 117 3.26 8.70 2.68
C LEU A 117 3.43 7.18 2.66
N ALA A 118 2.86 6.49 1.67
CA ALA A 118 3.03 5.05 1.48
C ALA A 118 4.50 4.66 1.27
N SER A 119 5.24 5.44 0.48
CA SER A 119 6.68 5.23 0.28
C SER A 119 7.49 5.37 1.58
N GLN A 120 7.10 6.28 2.47
CA GLN A 120 7.73 6.41 3.79
C GLN A 120 7.46 5.17 4.67
N VAL A 121 6.23 4.66 4.64
CA VAL A 121 5.86 3.43 5.36
C VAL A 121 6.64 2.22 4.85
N LEU A 122 6.72 2.03 3.52
CA LEU A 122 7.50 0.96 2.89
C LEU A 122 8.95 0.97 3.37
N ARG A 123 9.60 2.13 3.25
CA ARG A 123 10.98 2.35 3.68
C ARG A 123 11.19 1.99 5.14
N ARG A 124 10.32 2.48 6.03
CA ARG A 124 10.36 2.19 7.47
C ARG A 124 10.22 0.70 7.77
N LEU A 125 9.26 0.01 7.13
CA LEU A 125 9.03 -1.42 7.36
C LEU A 125 10.14 -2.31 6.81
N ASN A 126 10.86 -1.84 5.80
CA ASN A 126 12.03 -2.53 5.25
C ASN A 126 13.34 -2.15 5.95
N GLY A 127 13.29 -1.39 7.07
CA GLY A 127 14.47 -0.96 7.81
C GLY A 127 15.31 0.11 7.12
N VAL A 128 14.84 0.64 5.99
CA VAL A 128 15.50 1.70 5.24
C VAL A 128 15.00 3.05 5.78
N GLY A 129 15.53 3.49 6.91
CA GLY A 129 15.14 4.80 7.48
C GLY A 129 15.35 5.01 8.99
N ALA A 130 16.22 4.24 9.64
CA ALA A 130 16.58 4.46 11.05
C ALA A 130 18.03 4.95 11.24
N GLN A 131 18.68 5.48 10.19
CA GLN A 131 20.03 6.03 10.25
C GLN A 131 20.15 7.25 9.33
N ASP A 132 19.58 8.39 9.72
CA ASP A 132 19.96 9.72 9.17
C ASP A 132 19.70 10.88 10.16
N ASP A 133 19.39 10.61 11.44
CA ASP A 133 19.19 11.64 12.49
C ASP A 133 20.24 11.56 13.63
N LEU A 134 21.35 10.86 13.42
CA LEU A 134 22.49 10.82 14.36
C LEU A 134 23.81 11.05 13.63
N GLN A 135 23.98 12.29 13.19
CA GLN A 135 25.25 13.01 12.94
C GLN A 135 24.79 14.46 12.71
N GLY A 136 24.94 15.38 13.66
CA GLY A 136 26.22 15.78 14.24
C GLY A 136 26.65 17.05 13.52
#